data_AF-A0A1W2BYR6-F1
#
_entry.id   AF-A0A1W2BYR6-F1
#
_cell.length_a   1.000
_cell.length_b   1.000
_cell.length_c   1.000
_cell.angle_alpha   90.00
_cell.angle_beta   90.00
_cell.angle_gamma   90.00
#
_symmetry.space_group_name_H-M   'P 1'
#
loop_
_entity.id
_entity.type
_entity.pdbx_description
1 polymer ?
#
loop_
_entity_poly.entity_id
_entity_poly.type
_entity_poly.pdbx_seq_one_letter_code
_entity_poly.pdbx_strand_id
1 'polypeptide(L)'
;MIKQTSGIVQIVKNKKMNQNRIVAKYYALHLSYFPLSIVYSLFATNEDKNTIFLFLFLVLLVSVTLYIYNFVITVISNIIFKGTPFVSFILPVIILIPLKFLFDNLDFGGKYGFIILLVGNLFVNVFTWKSIINLKKK
;
A
#
# COMPACT_ATOMS: atom_id res chain seq x y z
N MET A 1 -32.59 -30.15 -6.22
CA MET A 1 -31.29 -29.85 -6.84
C MET A 1 -30.96 -28.35 -6.95
N ILE A 2 -31.95 -27.43 -6.96
CA ILE A 2 -31.75 -25.97 -7.13
C ILE A 2 -31.30 -25.24 -5.83
N LYS A 3 -31.63 -25.78 -4.64
CA LYS A 3 -31.24 -25.17 -3.34
C LYS A 3 -29.74 -25.28 -3.01
N GLN A 4 -29.05 -26.29 -3.57
CA GLN A 4 -27.63 -26.54 -3.30
C GLN A 4 -26.73 -25.61 -4.10
N THR A 5 -27.13 -25.26 -5.33
CA THR A 5 -26.43 -24.27 -6.17
C THR A 5 -26.53 -22.86 -5.61
N SER A 6 -27.67 -22.45 -5.01
CA SER A 6 -27.78 -21.13 -4.37
C SER A 6 -26.88 -20.98 -3.15
N GLY A 7 -26.71 -22.04 -2.36
CA GLY A 7 -25.82 -22.08 -1.20
C GLY A 7 -24.34 -21.96 -1.60
N ILE A 8 -23.90 -22.71 -2.61
CA ILE A 8 -22.52 -22.64 -3.12
C ILE A 8 -22.23 -21.26 -3.72
N VAL A 9 -23.17 -20.68 -4.48
CA VAL A 9 -23.03 -19.34 -5.05
C VAL A 9 -22.92 -18.27 -3.96
N GLN A 10 -23.72 -18.36 -2.89
CA GLN A 10 -23.60 -17.45 -1.74
C GLN A 10 -22.25 -17.61 -1.01
N ILE A 11 -21.76 -18.83 -0.82
CA ILE A 11 -20.46 -19.09 -0.19
C ILE A 11 -19.32 -18.49 -1.02
N VAL A 12 -19.32 -18.70 -2.34
CA VAL A 12 -18.32 -18.12 -3.26
C VAL A 12 -18.38 -16.60 -3.26
N LYS A 13 -19.59 -16.02 -3.26
CA LYS A 13 -19.79 -14.56 -3.20
C LYS A 13 -19.28 -13.97 -1.87
N ASN A 14 -19.57 -14.62 -0.75
CA ASN A 14 -19.06 -14.21 0.57
C ASN A 14 -17.53 -14.31 0.65
N LYS A 15 -16.93 -15.36 0.09
CA LYS A 15 -15.48 -15.53 0.04
C LYS A 15 -14.80 -14.43 -0.78
N LYS A 16 -15.36 -14.10 -1.95
CA LYS A 16 -14.90 -12.96 -2.78
C LYS A 16 -15.06 -11.61 -2.07
N MET A 17 -16.20 -11.34 -1.43
CA MET A 17 -16.39 -10.11 -0.66
C MET A 17 -15.38 -9.97 0.48
N ASN A 18 -15.11 -11.06 1.20
CA ASN A 18 -14.16 -11.04 2.31
C ASN A 18 -12.72 -10.78 1.80
N GLN A 19 -12.35 -11.39 0.68
CA GLN A 19 -11.08 -11.11 0.01
C GLN A 19 -10.96 -9.64 -0.42
N ASN A 20 -11.99 -9.07 -1.04
CA ASN A 20 -11.99 -7.65 -1.45
C ASN A 20 -11.86 -6.71 -0.25
N ARG A 21 -12.56 -7.00 0.85
CA ARG A 21 -12.49 -6.21 2.09
C ARG A 21 -11.09 -6.23 2.71
N ILE A 22 -10.42 -7.38 2.66
CA ILE A 22 -9.06 -7.57 3.17
C ILE A 22 -8.09 -6.78 2.29
N VAL A 23 -8.15 -6.93 0.97
CA VAL A 23 -7.34 -6.14 0.03
C VAL A 23 -7.52 -4.64 0.26
N ALA A 24 -8.77 -4.16 0.39
CA ALA A 24 -9.05 -2.75 0.64
C ALA A 24 -8.45 -2.24 1.96
N LYS A 25 -8.54 -3.01 3.05
CA LYS A 25 -7.92 -2.66 4.34
C LYS A 25 -6.40 -2.56 4.24
N TYR A 26 -5.76 -3.46 3.50
CA TYR A 26 -4.32 -3.42 3.32
C TYR A 26 -3.88 -2.25 2.44
N TYR A 27 -4.63 -1.93 1.39
CA TYR A 27 -4.36 -0.74 0.58
C TYR A 27 -4.50 0.55 1.39
N ALA A 28 -5.46 0.61 2.32
CA ALA A 28 -5.58 1.72 3.25
C ALA A 28 -4.36 1.88 4.19
N LEU A 29 -3.53 0.84 4.40
CA LEU A 29 -2.30 0.99 5.18
C LEU A 29 -1.26 1.89 4.49
N HIS A 30 -1.32 2.06 3.16
CA HIS A 30 -0.48 3.05 2.48
C HIS A 30 -0.84 4.49 2.88
N LEU A 31 -2.00 4.71 3.51
CA LEU A 31 -2.39 6.01 4.09
C LEU A 31 -2.01 6.15 5.56
N SER A 32 -1.45 5.11 6.20
CA SER A 32 -1.10 5.14 7.63
C SER A 32 0.03 6.11 7.98
N TYR A 33 0.84 6.49 7.00
CA TYR A 33 1.88 7.52 7.17
C TYR A 33 1.28 8.87 7.58
N PHE A 34 0.10 9.23 7.06
CA PHE A 34 -0.51 10.52 7.34
C PHE A 34 -0.96 10.68 8.81
N PRO A 35 -1.72 9.75 9.42
CA PRO A 35 -2.01 9.78 10.86
C PRO A 35 -0.75 9.79 11.73
N LEU A 36 0.28 9.01 11.38
CA LEU A 36 1.54 8.98 12.12
C LEU A 36 2.26 10.34 12.07
N SER A 37 2.24 11.00 10.92
CA SER A 37 2.80 12.33 10.76
C SER A 37 2.01 13.41 11.49
N ILE A 38 0.69 13.27 11.63
CA ILE A 38 -0.11 14.13 12.53
C ILE A 38 0.37 13.95 13.97
N VAL A 39 0.52 12.72 14.45
CA VAL A 39 1.03 12.46 15.81
C VAL A 39 2.43 13.06 15.99
N TYR A 40 3.34 12.84 15.05
CA TYR A 40 4.68 13.45 15.09
C TYR A 40 4.62 14.97 15.16
N SER A 41 3.74 15.60 14.38
CA SER A 41 3.60 17.06 14.37
C SER A 41 3.10 17.64 15.70
N LEU A 42 2.36 16.87 16.51
CA LEU A 42 1.95 17.30 17.85
C LEU A 42 3.13 17.38 18.83
N PHE A 43 4.19 16.60 18.59
CA PHE A 43 5.40 16.61 19.41
C PHE A 43 6.48 17.57 18.89
N ALA A 44 6.30 18.14 17.70
CA ALA A 44 7.21 19.12 17.09
C ALA A 44 6.96 20.55 17.65
N THR A 45 7.04 20.72 18.98
CA THR A 45 6.66 21.96 19.68
C THR A 45 7.54 23.17 19.36
N ASN A 46 8.73 22.94 18.78
CA ASN A 46 9.71 23.99 18.47
C ASN A 46 9.62 24.50 17.02
N GLU A 47 8.79 23.87 16.18
CA GLU A 47 8.63 24.22 14.77
C GLU A 47 7.49 25.21 14.57
N ASP A 48 7.61 26.07 13.55
CA ASP A 48 6.54 27.00 13.21
C ASP A 48 5.33 26.29 12.56
N LYS A 49 4.15 26.89 12.69
CA LYS A 49 2.89 26.31 12.18
C LYS A 49 2.90 26.10 10.66
N ASN A 50 3.59 26.95 9.91
CA ASN A 50 3.62 26.85 8.45
C ASN A 50 4.48 25.66 8.02
N THR A 51 5.61 25.43 8.70
CA THR A 51 6.48 24.27 8.50
C THR A 51 5.75 22.97 8.82
N ILE A 52 5.03 22.92 9.94
CA ILE A 52 4.20 21.76 10.30
C ILE A 52 3.12 21.50 9.23
N PHE A 53 2.41 22.56 8.80
CA PHE A 53 1.37 22.44 7.78
C PHE A 53 1.93 21.95 6.44
N LEU A 54 3.05 22.51 5.99
CA LEU A 54 3.73 22.11 4.77
C LEU A 54 4.17 20.64 4.84
N PHE A 55 4.74 20.22 5.97
CA PHE A 55 5.12 18.82 6.19
C PHE A 55 3.91 17.87 6.09
N LEU A 56 2.81 18.18 6.77
CA LEU A 56 1.58 17.36 6.71
C LEU A 56 1.00 17.30 5.30
N PHE A 57 1.00 18.42 4.58
CA PHE A 57 0.56 18.49 3.19
C PHE A 57 1.42 17.61 2.29
N LEU A 58 2.74 17.68 2.42
CA LEU A 58 3.68 16.85 1.65
C LEU A 58 3.50 15.36 1.96
N VAL A 59 3.35 14.98 3.24
CA VAL A 59 3.10 13.58 3.63
C VAL A 59 1.78 13.08 3.04
N LEU A 60 0.73 13.90 3.07
CA LEU A 60 -0.56 13.53 2.47
C LEU A 60 -0.41 13.27 0.97
N LEU A 61 0.26 14.19 0.27
CA LEU A 61 0.50 14.08 -1.17
C LEU A 61 1.27 12.79 -1.48
N VAL A 62 2.37 12.54 -0.77
CA VAL A 62 3.17 11.31 -0.91
C VAL A 62 2.34 10.07 -0.64
N SER A 63 1.55 10.05 0.44
CA SER A 63 0.72 8.89 0.81
C SER A 63 -0.33 8.58 -0.25
N VAL A 64 -1.00 9.61 -0.78
CA VAL A 64 -1.99 9.47 -1.86
C VAL A 64 -1.32 8.98 -3.15
N THR A 65 -0.19 9.56 -3.53
CA THR A 65 0.57 9.13 -4.71
C THR A 65 1.01 7.66 -4.59
N LEU A 66 1.53 7.25 -3.44
CA LEU A 66 1.90 5.85 -3.18
C LEU A 66 0.69 4.91 -3.24
N TYR A 67 -0.44 5.31 -2.69
CA TYR A 67 -1.68 4.54 -2.78
C TYR A 67 -2.09 4.31 -4.24
N ILE A 68 -2.17 5.38 -5.03
CA ILE A 68 -2.54 5.31 -6.45
C ILE A 68 -1.53 4.46 -7.23
N TYR A 69 -0.24 4.69 -7.00
CA TYR A 69 0.85 3.97 -7.64
C TYR A 69 0.74 2.46 -7.40
N ASN A 70 0.67 2.02 -6.14
CA ASN A 70 0.58 0.59 -5.82
C ASN A 70 -0.69 -0.03 -6.42
N PHE A 71 -1.82 0.69 -6.37
CA PHE A 71 -3.09 0.22 -6.90
C PHE A 71 -3.00 -0.02 -8.41
N VAL A 72 -2.53 0.99 -9.17
CA VAL A 72 -2.39 0.92 -10.63
C VAL A 72 -1.46 -0.22 -11.04
N ILE A 73 -0.26 -0.30 -10.45
CA ILE A 73 0.70 -1.33 -10.80
C ILE A 73 0.18 -2.74 -10.46
N THR A 74 -0.51 -2.89 -9.33
CA THR A 74 -1.09 -4.19 -8.95
C THR A 74 -2.23 -4.60 -9.89
N VAL A 75 -3.07 -3.66 -10.32
CA VAL A 75 -4.13 -3.93 -11.31
C VAL A 75 -3.50 -4.36 -12.65
N ILE A 76 -2.53 -3.61 -13.15
CA ILE A 76 -1.80 -3.93 -14.38
C ILE A 76 -1.15 -5.31 -14.28
N SER A 77 -0.45 -5.59 -13.18
CA SER A 77 0.19 -6.88 -12.96
C SER A 77 -0.82 -8.04 -12.92
N ASN A 78 -2.00 -7.83 -12.30
CA ASN A 78 -3.04 -8.85 -12.28
C ASN A 78 -3.59 -9.16 -13.69
N ILE A 79 -3.69 -8.15 -14.55
CA ILE A 79 -4.11 -8.31 -15.95
C ILE A 79 -3.04 -9.10 -16.74
N ILE A 80 -1.76 -8.72 -16.60
CA ILE A 80 -0.66 -9.30 -17.39
C ILE A 80 -0.33 -10.72 -16.92
N PHE A 81 -0.16 -10.93 -15.61
CA PHE A 81 0.38 -12.18 -15.06
C PHE A 81 -0.70 -13.14 -14.57
N LYS A 82 -1.93 -12.98 -15.06
CA LYS A 82 -3.09 -13.87 -14.80
C LYS A 82 -3.27 -14.25 -13.33
N GLY A 83 -3.01 -13.31 -12.42
CA GLY A 83 -3.26 -13.47 -10.99
C GLY A 83 -2.22 -14.27 -10.21
N THR A 84 -0.96 -14.33 -10.65
CA THR A 84 0.17 -14.71 -9.77
C THR A 84 0.29 -13.66 -8.66
N PRO A 85 -0.21 -13.93 -7.43
CA PRO A 85 -0.43 -12.87 -6.46
C PRO A 85 0.90 -12.22 -6.05
N PHE A 86 1.96 -13.04 -5.97
CA PHE A 86 3.29 -12.58 -5.58
C PHE A 86 3.83 -11.50 -6.52
N VAL A 87 3.73 -11.72 -7.84
CA VAL A 87 4.23 -10.78 -8.84
C VAL A 87 3.50 -9.45 -8.73
N SER A 88 2.17 -9.48 -8.56
CA SER A 88 1.37 -8.26 -8.45
C SER A 88 1.65 -7.40 -7.23
N PHE A 89 2.10 -7.98 -6.12
CA PHE A 89 2.46 -7.22 -4.93
C PHE A 89 3.94 -6.82 -4.88
N ILE A 90 4.84 -7.60 -5.51
CA ILE A 90 6.28 -7.28 -5.50
C ILE A 90 6.65 -6.25 -6.59
N LEU A 91 5.93 -6.26 -7.73
CA LEU A 91 6.24 -5.42 -8.89
C LEU A 91 6.26 -3.91 -8.61
N PRO A 92 5.32 -3.33 -7.82
CA PRO A 92 5.40 -1.93 -7.43
C PRO A 92 6.70 -1.59 -6.69
N VAL A 93 7.22 -2.52 -5.87
CA VAL A 93 8.47 -2.28 -5.15
C VAL A 93 9.66 -2.35 -6.10
N ILE A 94 9.68 -3.35 -6.99
CA ILE A 94 10.77 -3.54 -7.96
C ILE A 94 10.90 -2.31 -8.88
N ILE A 95 9.78 -1.75 -9.34
CA ILE A 95 9.79 -0.54 -10.19
C ILE A 95 10.33 0.69 -9.44
N LEU A 96 10.25 0.72 -8.11
CA LEU A 96 10.82 1.80 -7.29
C LEU A 96 12.34 1.65 -7.06
N ILE A 97 12.92 0.46 -7.22
CA ILE A 97 14.37 0.23 -6.99
C ILE A 97 15.26 1.07 -7.92
N PRO A 98 15.00 1.18 -9.24
CA PRO A 98 15.77 2.02 -10.14
C PRO A 98 15.73 3.51 -9.79
N LEU A 99 14.69 3.98 -9.09
CA LEU A 99 14.64 5.37 -8.61
C LEU A 99 15.68 5.65 -7.52
N LYS A 100 16.44 4.63 -7.07
CA LYS A 100 17.63 4.79 -6.24
C LYS A 100 18.62 5.81 -6.80
N PHE A 101 18.73 5.96 -8.12
CA PHE A 101 19.65 6.96 -8.72
C PHE A 101 19.26 8.41 -8.40
N LEU A 102 18.00 8.67 -8.02
CA LEU A 102 17.61 9.99 -7.54
C LEU A 102 18.15 10.31 -6.15
N PHE A 103 18.58 9.31 -5.37
CA PHE A 103 19.11 9.54 -4.02
C PHE A 103 20.32 10.45 -4.01
N ASP A 104 21.18 10.38 -5.03
CA ASP A 104 22.40 11.19 -5.04
C ASP A 104 22.09 12.70 -5.11
N ASN A 105 20.92 13.04 -5.64
CA ASN A 105 20.40 14.41 -5.75
C ASN A 105 19.50 14.82 -4.59
N LEU A 106 19.18 13.92 -3.66
CA LEU A 106 18.35 14.21 -2.49
C LEU A 106 19.21 14.61 -1.29
N ASP A 107 18.70 15.52 -0.47
CA ASP A 107 19.27 15.87 0.83
C ASP A 107 19.13 14.70 1.83
N PHE A 108 19.72 14.85 3.02
CA PHE A 108 19.68 13.80 4.05
C PHE A 108 18.23 13.40 4.36
N GLY A 109 17.33 14.37 4.55
CA GLY A 109 15.90 14.12 4.80
C GLY A 109 15.23 13.33 3.68
N GLY A 110 15.43 13.74 2.43
CA GLY A 110 14.88 13.07 1.25
C GLY A 110 15.40 11.65 1.06
N LYS A 111 16.70 11.42 1.33
CA LYS A 111 17.31 10.08 1.25
C LYS A 111 16.66 9.09 2.21
N TYR A 112 16.59 9.42 3.50
CA TYR A 112 15.97 8.52 4.47
C TYR A 112 14.46 8.43 4.29
N GLY A 113 13.79 9.53 3.92
CA GLY A 113 12.37 9.53 3.59
C GLY A 113 12.04 8.52 2.49
N PHE A 114 12.78 8.54 1.38
CA PHE A 114 12.52 7.60 0.28
C PHE A 114 12.89 6.15 0.64
N ILE A 115 13.94 5.91 1.45
CA ILE A 115 14.24 4.55 1.97
C ILE A 115 13.08 4.03 2.82
N ILE A 116 12.57 4.85 3.74
CA ILE A 116 11.43 4.50 4.60
C ILE A 116 10.19 4.19 3.75
N LEU A 117 9.92 4.99 2.71
CA LEU A 117 8.84 4.72 1.78
C LEU A 117 9.03 3.39 1.05
N LEU A 118 10.23 3.08 0.56
CA LEU A 118 10.49 1.85 -0.19
C LEU A 118 10.37 0.60 0.70
N VAL A 119 10.96 0.63 1.89
CA VAL A 119 10.90 -0.46 2.87
C VAL A 119 9.48 -0.64 3.41
N GLY A 120 8.81 0.45 3.77
CA GLY A 120 7.44 0.40 4.26
C GLY A 120 6.47 -0.10 3.18
N ASN A 121 6.67 0.30 1.93
CA ASN A 121 5.89 -0.20 0.80
C ASN A 121 6.11 -1.71 0.57
N LEU A 122 7.34 -2.20 0.71
CA LEU A 122 7.66 -3.63 0.67
C LEU A 122 6.94 -4.40 1.79
N PHE A 123 6.97 -3.92 3.03
CA PHE A 123 6.27 -4.59 4.12
C PHE A 123 4.77 -4.67 3.88
N VAL A 124 4.12 -3.55 3.53
CA VAL A 124 2.67 -3.54 3.26
C VAL A 124 2.33 -4.51 2.14
N ASN A 125 3.08 -4.51 1.04
CA ASN A 125 2.85 -5.40 -0.07
C ASN A 125 3.05 -6.89 0.28
N VAL A 126 4.10 -7.24 1.03
CA VAL A 126 4.36 -8.62 1.47
C VAL A 126 3.28 -9.11 2.46
N PHE A 127 2.86 -8.29 3.42
CA PHE A 127 1.79 -8.62 4.35
C PHE A 127 0.45 -8.82 3.63
N THR A 128 0.14 -7.96 2.67
CA THR A 128 -1.06 -8.06 1.82
C THR A 128 -1.07 -9.39 1.06
N TRP A 129 0.05 -9.71 0.42
CA TRP A 129 0.23 -10.96 -0.31
C TRP A 129 0.03 -12.21 0.57
N LYS A 130 0.74 -12.27 1.70
CA LYS A 130 0.66 -13.39 2.65
C LYS A 130 -0.77 -13.62 3.14
N SER A 131 -1.50 -12.53 3.41
CA SER A 131 -2.87 -12.58 3.88
C SER A 131 -3.83 -13.12 2.83
N ILE A 132 -3.64 -12.73 1.56
CA ILE A 132 -4.45 -13.24 0.44
C ILE A 132 -4.21 -14.73 0.19
N ILE A 133 -2.95 -15.19 0.27
CA ILE A 133 -2.64 -16.62 0.15
C ILE A 133 -3.34 -17.43 1.24
N ASN A 134 -3.30 -16.97 2.49
CA ASN A 134 -3.93 -17.66 3.60
C ASN A 134 -5.45 -17.78 3.44
N LEU A 135 -6.10 -16.80 2.80
CA LEU A 135 -7.54 -16.86 2.47
C LEU A 135 -7.87 -17.80 1.33
N LYS A 136 -6.94 -18.02 0.38
CA LYS A 136 -7.13 -19.01 -0.68
C LYS A 136 -7.02 -20.45 -0.17
N LYS A 137 -6.25 -20.66 0.92
CA LYS A 137 -6.04 -21.98 1.55
C LYS A 137 -7.16 -22.40 2.51
N LYS A 138 -7.89 -21.45 3.10
CA LYS A 138 -9.12 -21.68 3.87
C LYS A 138 -10.31 -21.77 2.92
#